data_AF-A0A9E1U4B7-F1
#
_entry.id   AF-A0A9E1U4B7-F1
#
_cell.length_a   1.000
_cell.length_b   1.000
_cell.length_c   1.000
_cell.angle_alpha   90.00
_cell.angle_beta   90.00
_cell.angle_gamma   90.00
#
_symmetry.space_group_name_H-M   'P 1'
#
loop_
_entity.id
_entity.type
_entity.pdbx_description
1 polymer ?
#
loop_
_entity_poly.entity_id
_entity_poly.type
_entity_poly.pdbx_seq_one_letter_code
_entity_poly.pdbx_strand_id
1 'polypeptide(L)'
;MILEIQRKLYRTKVQQFMDRLEQRILADHVILEGRFARSKDPVSFQQRLDLEYQTISEGAEWGQTWDSAWFHLVGKIPEQWANDEVVAHLDFNGEALVFSPEGIPLQGLTNGSVFGRITRHNFRLAAPVLKNPQIELWVEAAANSIMGIHRPRDPERDRNSLEATANQVASTAATLRPGDTISRHGSYRGIVNRMRLARFKRDIYDFWLDM
;
A
#
# COMPACT_ATOMS: atom_id res chain seq x y z
N MET A 1 33.59 21.34 17.64
CA MET A 1 32.24 21.82 17.27
C MET A 1 32.08 21.62 15.77
N ILE A 2 31.14 20.79 15.31
CA ILE A 2 30.93 20.53 13.87
C ILE A 2 30.32 21.78 13.23
N LEU A 3 30.89 22.24 12.11
CA LEU A 3 30.38 23.39 11.36
C LEU A 3 28.98 23.09 10.81
N GLU A 4 28.14 24.11 10.69
CA GLU A 4 26.75 23.93 10.21
C GLU A 4 26.68 23.32 8.80
N ILE A 5 27.60 23.70 7.92
CA ILE A 5 27.76 23.11 6.58
C ILE A 5 28.09 21.60 6.66
N GLN A 6 28.98 21.21 7.58
CA GLN A 6 29.32 19.80 7.78
C GLN A 6 28.13 19.02 8.33
N ARG A 7 27.37 19.61 9.25
CA ARG A 7 26.14 19.01 9.79
C ARG A 7 25.10 18.76 8.69
N LYS A 8 24.89 19.74 7.80
CA LYS A 8 23.99 19.59 6.64
C LYS A 8 24.45 18.45 5.72
N LEU A 9 25.75 18.42 5.38
CA LEU A 9 26.33 17.38 4.54
C LEU A 9 26.12 15.97 5.13
N TYR A 10 26.40 15.78 6.42
CA TYR A 10 26.24 14.48 7.06
C TYR A 10 24.78 14.04 7.11
N ARG A 11 23.83 14.93 7.42
CA ARG A 11 22.39 14.63 7.38
C ARG A 11 21.94 14.19 5.99
N THR A 12 22.38 14.89 4.94
CA THR A 12 22.07 14.49 3.55
C THR A 12 22.63 13.10 3.23
N LYS A 13 23.87 12.80 3.64
CA LYS A 13 24.48 11.49 3.41
C LYS A 13 23.73 10.36 4.12
N VAL A 14 23.32 10.58 5.37
CA VAL A 14 22.52 9.62 6.14
C VAL A 14 21.18 9.39 5.46
N GLN A 15 20.45 10.45 5.10
CA GLN A 15 19.16 10.31 4.42
C GLN A 15 19.29 9.52 3.12
N GLN A 16 20.26 9.86 2.26
CA GLN A 16 20.49 9.14 1.02
C GLN A 16 20.89 7.68 1.24
N PHE A 17 21.60 7.38 2.33
CA PHE A 17 21.91 6.00 2.70
C PHE A 17 20.66 5.24 3.11
N MET A 18 19.81 5.84 3.95
CA MET A 18 18.53 5.27 4.38
C MET A 18 17.60 4.99 3.20
N ASP A 19 17.45 5.94 2.28
CA ASP A 19 16.61 5.78 1.09
C ASP A 19 17.09 4.60 0.21
N ARG A 20 18.41 4.40 0.09
CA ARG A 20 18.98 3.26 -0.64
C ARG A 20 18.85 1.95 0.11
N LEU A 21 18.93 1.99 1.45
CA LEU A 21 18.83 0.81 2.30
C LEU A 21 17.42 0.24 2.25
N GLU A 22 16.40 1.10 2.36
CA GLU A 22 14.98 0.72 2.27
C GLU A 22 14.68 -0.06 0.99
N GLN A 23 15.20 0.42 -0.15
CA GLN A 23 15.03 -0.22 -1.45
C GLN A 23 15.70 -1.60 -1.57
N ARG A 24 16.55 -1.97 -0.62
CA ARG A 24 17.26 -3.27 -0.59
C ARG A 24 16.70 -4.26 0.42
N ILE A 25 15.72 -3.84 1.23
CA ILE A 25 15.09 -4.70 2.24
C ILE A 25 14.35 -5.85 1.56
N LEU A 26 13.40 -5.50 0.69
CA LEU A 26 12.70 -6.47 -0.14
C LEU A 26 13.57 -6.80 -1.35
N ALA A 27 13.92 -8.07 -1.49
CA ALA A 27 14.72 -8.59 -2.58
C ALA A 27 13.81 -9.27 -3.62
N ASP A 28 14.30 -10.34 -4.24
CA ASP A 28 13.59 -11.12 -5.26
C ASP A 28 12.10 -11.32 -4.94
N HIS A 29 11.29 -11.28 -5.99
CA HIS A 29 9.84 -11.39 -5.87
C HIS A 29 9.26 -12.36 -6.90
N VAL A 30 8.11 -12.93 -6.57
CA VAL A 30 7.27 -13.73 -7.47
C VAL A 30 5.85 -13.18 -7.45
N ILE A 31 5.29 -12.97 -8.64
CA ILE A 31 3.94 -12.44 -8.80
C ILE A 31 2.93 -13.51 -8.37
N LEU A 32 1.91 -13.11 -7.61
CA LEU A 32 0.77 -13.97 -7.29
C LEU A 32 -0.22 -13.98 -8.45
N GLU A 33 -0.90 -15.10 -8.68
CA GLU A 33 -2.08 -15.14 -9.52
C GLU A 33 -3.23 -14.43 -8.80
N GLY A 34 -3.82 -13.43 -9.44
CA GLY A 34 -4.88 -12.62 -8.86
C GLY A 34 -6.18 -12.70 -9.64
N ARG A 35 -7.27 -12.91 -8.90
CA ARG A 35 -8.62 -12.61 -9.37
C ARG A 35 -9.24 -11.56 -8.49
N PHE A 36 -10.10 -10.71 -9.04
CA PHE A 36 -10.83 -9.73 -8.26
C PHE A 36 -12.29 -9.61 -8.71
N ALA A 37 -13.13 -9.18 -7.79
CA ALA A 37 -14.48 -8.74 -8.07
C ALA A 37 -14.72 -7.39 -7.41
N ARG A 38 -15.15 -6.40 -8.21
CA ARG A 38 -15.48 -5.04 -7.74
C ARG A 38 -16.94 -4.98 -7.33
N SER A 39 -17.24 -4.24 -6.26
CA SER A 39 -18.58 -3.94 -5.80
C SER A 39 -18.72 -2.45 -5.47
N LYS A 40 -19.97 -1.95 -5.49
CA LYS A 40 -20.27 -0.57 -5.08
C LYS A 40 -20.23 -0.41 -3.56
N ASP A 41 -20.72 -1.41 -2.86
CA ASP A 41 -20.76 -1.47 -1.41
C ASP A 41 -19.87 -2.62 -0.89
N PRO A 42 -19.37 -2.54 0.35
CA PRO A 42 -18.64 -3.63 0.98
C PRO A 42 -19.48 -4.92 1.00
N VAL A 43 -18.84 -6.04 0.68
CA VAL A 43 -19.46 -7.37 0.66
C VAL A 43 -18.83 -8.21 1.76
N SER A 44 -19.64 -8.85 2.59
CA SER A 44 -19.12 -9.69 3.69
C SER A 44 -18.24 -10.83 3.15
N PHE A 45 -17.31 -11.32 3.97
CA PHE A 45 -16.48 -12.46 3.60
C PHE A 45 -17.32 -13.67 3.17
N GLN A 46 -18.46 -13.94 3.81
CA GLN A 46 -19.33 -15.07 3.49
C GLN A 46 -19.96 -14.95 2.10
N GLN A 47 -20.28 -13.73 1.66
CA GLN A 47 -20.93 -13.46 0.36
C GLN A 47 -19.94 -13.19 -0.77
N ARG A 48 -18.63 -13.08 -0.48
CA ARG A 48 -17.62 -12.72 -1.47
C ARG A 48 -17.63 -13.66 -2.69
N LEU A 49 -17.93 -14.93 -2.49
CA LEU A 49 -17.92 -15.97 -3.54
C LEU A 49 -19.09 -15.83 -4.52
N ASP A 50 -20.13 -15.06 -4.18
CA ASP A 50 -21.27 -14.79 -5.05
C ASP A 50 -20.97 -13.69 -6.09
N LEU A 51 -19.80 -13.06 -6.00
CA LEU A 51 -19.37 -12.00 -6.90
C LEU A 51 -18.75 -12.55 -8.20
N GLU A 52 -18.77 -11.74 -9.25
CA GLU A 52 -18.19 -12.08 -10.55
C GLU A 52 -16.68 -11.78 -10.59
N TYR A 53 -15.86 -12.81 -10.42
CA TYR A 53 -14.40 -12.68 -10.42
C TYR A 53 -13.78 -12.73 -11.82
N GLN A 54 -12.95 -11.73 -12.11
CA GLN A 54 -12.11 -11.67 -13.30
C GLN A 54 -10.62 -11.63 -12.93
N THR A 55 -9.75 -12.00 -13.86
CA THR A 55 -8.29 -11.97 -13.65
C THR A 55 -7.78 -10.54 -13.52
N ILE A 56 -6.75 -10.32 -12.71
CA ILE A 56 -6.08 -9.03 -12.57
C ILE A 56 -4.56 -9.19 -12.43
N SER A 57 -3.82 -8.12 -12.71
CA SER A 57 -2.36 -8.09 -12.66
C SER A 57 -1.86 -6.76 -12.09
N GLU A 58 -0.60 -6.72 -11.68
CA GLU A 58 0.04 -5.46 -11.26
C GLU A 58 -0.07 -4.40 -12.38
N GLY A 59 -0.37 -3.16 -12.00
CA GLY A 59 -0.60 -2.01 -12.87
C GLY A 59 -2.07 -1.81 -13.29
N ALA A 60 -2.94 -2.79 -13.09
CA ALA A 60 -4.35 -2.70 -13.47
C ALA A 60 -5.15 -1.80 -12.52
N GLU A 61 -6.11 -1.06 -13.08
CA GLU A 61 -7.15 -0.37 -12.31
C GLU A 61 -8.24 -1.37 -11.93
N TRP A 62 -8.63 -1.38 -10.66
CA TRP A 62 -9.65 -2.29 -10.13
C TRP A 62 -10.91 -1.58 -9.63
N GLY A 63 -10.84 -0.28 -9.32
CA GLY A 63 -11.96 0.44 -8.71
C GLY A 63 -11.86 1.94 -8.88
N GLN A 64 -13.02 2.60 -8.81
CA GLN A 64 -13.17 4.04 -8.74
C GLN A 64 -13.42 4.45 -7.28
N THR A 65 -13.38 5.75 -7.02
CA THR A 65 -13.67 6.38 -5.72
C THR A 65 -14.77 5.66 -4.94
N TRP A 66 -14.42 5.20 -3.73
CA TRP A 66 -15.29 4.51 -2.77
C TRP A 66 -15.79 3.12 -3.15
N ASP A 67 -15.42 2.58 -4.30
CA ASP A 67 -15.72 1.19 -4.58
C ASP A 67 -14.98 0.26 -3.63
N SER A 68 -15.60 -0.89 -3.39
CA SER A 68 -14.99 -2.01 -2.68
C SER A 68 -14.59 -3.10 -3.68
N ALA A 69 -13.69 -3.97 -3.28
CA ALA A 69 -13.35 -5.14 -4.07
C ALA A 69 -12.86 -6.29 -3.18
N TRP A 70 -13.12 -7.51 -3.62
CA TRP A 70 -12.46 -8.70 -3.10
C TRP A 70 -11.40 -9.17 -4.09
N PHE A 71 -10.23 -9.52 -3.58
CA PHE A 71 -9.15 -10.18 -4.29
C PHE A 71 -8.94 -11.58 -3.75
N HIS A 72 -8.79 -12.54 -4.66
CA HIS A 72 -8.33 -13.89 -4.38
C HIS A 72 -6.94 -14.05 -4.97
N LEU A 73 -5.95 -14.25 -4.11
CA LEU A 73 -4.54 -14.31 -4.47
C LEU A 73 -3.99 -15.70 -4.20
N VAL A 74 -3.42 -16.32 -5.22
CA VAL A 74 -2.84 -17.66 -5.12
C VAL A 74 -1.42 -17.65 -5.66
N GLY A 75 -0.53 -18.44 -5.06
CA GLY A 75 0.80 -18.62 -5.60
C GLY A 75 1.64 -19.60 -4.80
N LYS A 76 2.89 -19.78 -5.23
CA LYS A 76 3.83 -20.70 -4.59
C LYS A 76 5.05 -19.95 -4.05
N ILE A 77 5.45 -20.22 -2.80
CA ILE A 77 6.78 -19.84 -2.32
C ILE A 77 7.81 -20.71 -3.06
N PRO A 78 8.79 -20.10 -3.76
CA PRO A 78 9.87 -20.84 -4.39
C PRO A 78 10.68 -21.66 -3.39
N GLU A 79 11.07 -22.88 -3.75
CA GLU A 79 11.79 -23.79 -2.85
C GLU A 79 13.11 -23.22 -2.35
N GLN A 80 13.78 -22.40 -3.17
CA GLN A 80 15.00 -21.70 -2.78
C GLN A 80 14.80 -20.65 -1.68
N TRP A 81 13.55 -20.28 -1.34
CA TRP A 81 13.22 -19.35 -0.25
C TRP A 81 12.80 -20.04 1.04
N ALA A 82 12.92 -21.38 1.13
CA ALA A 82 12.44 -22.14 2.30
C ALA A 82 13.04 -21.70 3.65
N ASN A 83 14.24 -21.11 3.64
CA ASN A 83 14.92 -20.58 4.82
C ASN A 83 14.98 -19.04 4.86
N ASP A 84 14.33 -18.37 3.90
CA ASP A 84 14.25 -16.91 3.85
C ASP A 84 13.00 -16.43 4.62
N GLU A 85 13.03 -15.15 5.02
CA GLU A 85 11.82 -14.48 5.51
C GLU A 85 11.02 -13.96 4.32
N VAL A 86 9.71 -14.23 4.29
CA VAL A 86 8.84 -13.91 3.15
C VAL A 86 7.66 -13.04 3.61
N VAL A 87 7.36 -12.01 2.81
CA VAL A 87 6.17 -11.18 2.96
C VAL A 87 5.29 -11.29 1.71
N ALA A 88 3.99 -11.17 1.89
CA ALA A 88 3.10 -10.72 0.82
C ALA A 88 3.22 -9.19 0.72
N HIS A 89 3.79 -8.72 -0.39
CA HIS A 89 3.91 -7.30 -0.73
C HIS A 89 2.68 -6.90 -1.54
N LEU A 90 1.71 -6.29 -0.85
CA LEU A 90 0.37 -6.02 -1.34
C LEU A 90 0.07 -4.53 -1.23
N ASP A 91 -0.13 -3.88 -2.39
CA ASP A 91 -0.49 -2.47 -2.48
C ASP A 91 -1.55 -2.31 -3.56
N PHE A 92 -2.77 -2.02 -3.12
CA PHE A 92 -3.94 -1.84 -3.98
C PHE A 92 -4.25 -0.37 -4.25
N ASN A 93 -3.31 0.52 -3.93
CA ASN A 93 -3.52 1.97 -3.96
C ASN A 93 -4.86 2.32 -3.30
N GLY A 94 -5.00 1.95 -2.04
CA GLY A 94 -6.21 2.02 -1.25
C GLY A 94 -6.00 1.47 0.16
N GLU A 95 -7.05 1.44 0.96
CA GLU A 95 -7.07 0.68 2.21
C GLU A 95 -7.44 -0.78 1.91
N ALA A 96 -6.87 -1.72 2.67
CA ALA A 96 -7.17 -3.13 2.48
C ALA A 96 -7.08 -3.94 3.78
N LEU A 97 -7.71 -5.11 3.80
CA LEU A 97 -7.67 -6.08 4.90
C LEU A 97 -7.40 -7.48 4.35
N VAL A 98 -6.32 -8.09 4.82
CA VAL A 98 -5.94 -9.46 4.47
C VAL A 98 -6.71 -10.44 5.36
N PHE A 99 -7.24 -11.49 4.75
CA PHE A 99 -7.94 -12.60 5.38
C PHE A 99 -7.27 -13.93 5.03
N SER A 100 -7.37 -14.90 5.95
CA SER A 100 -7.08 -16.30 5.65
C SER A 100 -8.17 -16.92 4.74
N PRO A 101 -7.94 -18.08 4.12
CA PRO A 101 -8.96 -18.83 3.38
C PRO A 101 -10.23 -19.12 4.19
N GLU A 102 -10.10 -19.26 5.51
CA GLU A 102 -11.19 -19.53 6.46
C GLU A 102 -11.94 -18.26 6.90
N GLY A 103 -11.49 -17.07 6.49
CA GLY A 103 -12.14 -15.80 6.80
C GLY A 103 -11.69 -15.13 8.09
N ILE A 104 -10.53 -15.52 8.61
CA ILE A 104 -9.93 -14.85 9.77
C ILE A 104 -9.27 -13.56 9.28
N PRO A 105 -9.64 -12.37 9.80
CA PRO A 105 -8.94 -11.12 9.48
C PRO A 105 -7.53 -11.15 10.10
N LEU A 106 -6.51 -10.89 9.29
CA LEU A 106 -5.10 -11.01 9.66
C LEU A 106 -4.42 -9.65 9.83
N GLN A 107 -4.52 -8.77 8.83
CA GLN A 107 -3.83 -7.49 8.86
C GLN A 107 -4.47 -6.45 7.93
N GLY A 108 -4.70 -5.25 8.45
CA GLY A 108 -4.99 -4.06 7.65
C GLY A 108 -3.75 -3.52 6.92
N LEU A 109 -3.92 -3.09 5.69
CA LEU A 109 -2.92 -2.51 4.80
C LEU A 109 -3.33 -1.10 4.39
N THR A 110 -2.35 -0.23 4.23
CA THR A 110 -2.54 1.13 3.73
C THR A 110 -1.37 1.57 2.87
N ASN A 111 -1.66 2.34 1.82
CA ASN A 111 -0.65 2.93 0.93
C ASN A 111 -0.20 4.33 1.38
N GLY A 112 -0.66 4.83 2.54
CA GLY A 112 -0.36 6.18 2.98
C GLY A 112 -0.50 6.41 4.48
N SER A 113 -0.10 7.60 4.91
CA SER A 113 -0.20 8.04 6.31
C SER A 113 -0.33 9.56 6.36
N VAL A 114 -0.97 10.05 7.42
CA VAL A 114 -1.01 11.48 7.76
C VAL A 114 0.24 11.95 8.52
N PHE A 115 1.08 11.02 8.98
CA PHE A 115 2.29 11.30 9.75
C PHE A 115 3.58 11.22 8.90
N GLY A 116 3.47 11.31 7.58
CA GLY A 116 4.59 11.28 6.64
C GLY A 116 4.53 10.14 5.65
N ARG A 117 5.68 9.71 5.13
CA ARG A 117 5.79 8.65 4.09
C ARG A 117 5.77 7.25 4.72
N ILE A 118 4.82 7.01 5.62
CA ILE A 118 4.63 5.71 6.27
C ILE A 118 3.54 4.97 5.52
N THR A 119 3.81 3.72 5.17
CA THR A 119 2.86 2.83 4.49
C THR A 119 2.89 1.46 5.15
N ARG A 120 1.82 0.69 5.02
CA ARG A 120 1.71 -0.68 5.53
C ARG A 120 1.25 -1.59 4.41
N HIS A 121 2.17 -1.98 3.55
CA HIS A 121 1.90 -2.83 2.38
C HIS A 121 2.60 -4.20 2.46
N ASN A 122 3.20 -4.54 3.59
CA ASN A 122 3.89 -5.82 3.81
C ASN A 122 3.14 -6.64 4.85
N PHE A 123 2.67 -7.82 4.47
CA PHE A 123 2.10 -8.83 5.37
C PHE A 123 3.09 -9.99 5.53
N ARG A 124 3.68 -10.15 6.72
CA ARG A 124 4.66 -11.20 6.99
C ARG A 124 3.98 -12.57 7.09
N LEU A 125 4.46 -13.54 6.32
CA LEU A 125 3.96 -14.90 6.37
C LEU A 125 4.55 -15.62 7.60
N ALA A 126 3.72 -16.37 8.32
CA ALA A 126 4.16 -17.10 9.51
C ALA A 126 5.06 -18.29 9.13
N ALA A 127 6.04 -18.61 9.98
CA ALA A 127 7.00 -19.69 9.73
C ALA A 127 6.39 -21.07 9.38
N PRO A 128 5.25 -21.50 9.95
CA PRO A 128 4.59 -22.75 9.53
C PRO A 128 4.08 -22.72 8.09
N VAL A 129 3.68 -21.54 7.60
CA VAL A 129 3.21 -21.34 6.22
C VAL A 129 4.36 -21.49 5.23
N LEU A 130 5.61 -21.17 5.61
CA LEU A 130 6.79 -21.41 4.77
C LEU A 130 7.04 -22.92 4.49
N LYS A 131 6.47 -23.82 5.30
CA LYS A 131 6.57 -25.28 5.10
C LYS A 131 5.52 -25.83 4.14
N ASN A 132 4.48 -25.04 3.82
CA ASN A 132 3.51 -25.37 2.78
C ASN A 132 3.72 -24.39 1.62
N PRO A 133 4.20 -24.85 0.45
CA PRO A 133 4.60 -23.92 -0.58
C PRO A 133 3.41 -23.14 -1.17
N GLN A 134 2.17 -23.61 -1.02
CA GLN A 134 0.99 -22.95 -1.56
C GLN A 134 0.51 -21.83 -0.63
N ILE A 135 0.36 -20.64 -1.20
CA ILE A 135 -0.20 -19.46 -0.56
C ILE A 135 -1.57 -19.19 -1.17
N GLU A 136 -2.56 -19.03 -0.30
CA GLU A 136 -3.88 -18.52 -0.65
C GLU A 136 -4.23 -17.39 0.33
N LEU A 137 -4.51 -16.21 -0.22
CA LEU A 137 -4.91 -15.04 0.55
C LEU A 137 -6.17 -14.43 -0.05
N TRP A 138 -7.06 -13.99 0.83
CA TRP A 138 -8.18 -13.15 0.48
C TRP A 138 -7.88 -11.72 0.91
N VAL A 139 -8.23 -10.73 0.09
CA VAL A 139 -8.03 -9.33 0.45
C VAL A 139 -9.30 -8.55 0.11
N GLU A 140 -9.87 -7.88 1.11
CA GLU A 140 -10.88 -6.84 0.88
C GLU A 140 -10.14 -5.52 0.68
N ALA A 141 -10.47 -4.76 -0.36
CA ALA A 141 -9.88 -3.45 -0.63
C ALA A 141 -10.97 -2.37 -0.80
N ALA A 142 -10.64 -1.14 -0.41
CA ALA A 142 -11.47 0.05 -0.56
C ALA A 142 -10.71 1.14 -1.31
N ALA A 143 -11.35 1.72 -2.34
CA ALA A 143 -10.73 2.71 -3.22
C ALA A 143 -10.79 4.12 -2.58
N ASN A 144 -10.07 4.26 -1.47
CA ASN A 144 -9.91 5.48 -0.69
C ASN A 144 -8.55 5.51 0.02
N SER A 145 -8.13 6.67 0.53
CA SER A 145 -6.99 6.75 1.44
C SER A 145 -7.44 6.62 2.89
N ILE A 146 -6.49 6.44 3.80
CA ILE A 146 -6.70 6.43 5.26
C ILE A 146 -7.53 7.60 5.81
N MET A 147 -7.54 8.76 5.15
CA MET A 147 -8.40 9.91 5.49
C MET A 147 -9.45 10.22 4.41
N GLY A 148 -9.93 9.20 3.72
CA GLY A 148 -10.92 9.32 2.66
C GLY A 148 -10.32 9.82 1.35
N ILE A 149 -10.96 10.79 0.73
CA ILE A 149 -10.61 11.27 -0.62
C ILE A 149 -10.15 12.71 -0.54
N HIS A 150 -9.04 13.00 -1.23
CA HIS A 150 -8.61 14.37 -1.39
C HIS A 150 -9.63 15.12 -2.24
N ARG A 151 -10.29 16.11 -1.63
CA ARG A 151 -11.23 16.98 -2.30
C ARG A 151 -10.56 18.33 -2.58
N PRO A 152 -10.93 19.01 -3.68
CA PRO A 152 -10.57 20.40 -3.86
C PRO A 152 -10.90 21.18 -2.57
N ARG A 153 -9.98 22.04 -2.13
CA ARG A 153 -10.23 22.89 -0.98
C ARG A 153 -11.43 23.78 -1.28
N ASP A 154 -12.33 23.92 -0.31
CA ASP A 154 -13.38 24.94 -0.41
C ASP A 154 -12.73 26.32 -0.64
N PRO A 155 -13.38 27.21 -1.41
CA PRO A 155 -12.91 28.58 -1.55
C PRO A 155 -12.65 29.19 -0.18
N GLU A 156 -11.51 29.88 -0.01
CA GLU A 156 -11.20 30.53 1.25
C GLU A 156 -12.31 31.51 1.62
N ARG A 157 -12.76 31.47 2.89
CA ARG A 157 -13.62 32.52 3.44
C ARG A 157 -12.75 33.77 3.58
N ASP A 158 -12.94 34.69 2.65
CA ASP A 158 -12.33 36.02 2.58
C ASP A 158 -10.80 36.04 2.43
N ARG A 159 -10.32 36.55 1.27
CA ARG A 159 -8.89 36.57 0.89
C ARG A 159 -8.04 37.51 1.75
N ASN A 160 -8.64 38.29 2.64
CA ASN A 160 -7.98 39.35 3.41
C ASN A 160 -7.68 38.99 4.87
N SER A 161 -7.91 37.75 5.32
CA SER A 161 -7.58 37.35 6.69
C SER A 161 -6.18 36.70 6.79
N LEU A 162 -5.42 37.09 7.81
CA LEU A 162 -4.09 36.54 8.15
C LEU A 162 -4.10 35.02 8.40
N GLU A 163 -5.28 34.41 8.58
CA GLU A 163 -5.47 32.97 8.82
C GLU A 163 -5.29 32.10 7.56
N ALA A 164 -5.37 32.68 6.35
CA ALA A 164 -5.29 31.93 5.08
C ALA A 164 -3.89 31.33 4.80
N THR A 165 -2.83 31.95 5.31
CA THR A 165 -1.43 31.62 4.97
C THR A 165 -0.90 30.35 5.64
N ALA A 166 -1.56 29.86 6.70
CA ALA A 166 -1.02 28.79 7.55
C ALA A 166 -1.33 27.35 7.06
N ASN A 167 -2.28 27.18 6.14
CA ASN A 167 -2.80 25.85 5.75
C ASN A 167 -2.24 25.28 4.44
N GLN A 168 -1.08 25.75 3.99
CA GLN A 168 -0.56 25.49 2.64
C GLN A 168 0.12 24.12 2.43
N VAL A 169 0.16 23.22 3.42
CA VAL A 169 1.08 22.06 3.43
C VAL A 169 0.42 20.69 3.16
N ALA A 170 -0.86 20.62 2.77
CA ALA A 170 -1.59 19.33 2.68
C ALA A 170 -2.15 18.96 1.28
N SER A 171 -1.71 19.60 0.19
CA SER A 171 -2.47 19.63 -1.08
C SER A 171 -1.95 18.79 -2.27
N THR A 172 -0.96 17.90 -2.09
CA THR A 172 -0.49 17.08 -3.24
C THR A 172 -1.17 15.72 -3.25
N ALA A 173 -2.26 15.59 -4.02
CA ALA A 173 -2.96 14.33 -4.25
C ALA A 173 -2.06 13.32 -5.01
N ALA A 174 -1.73 12.20 -4.37
CA ALA A 174 -0.88 11.15 -4.91
C ALA A 174 -1.51 10.30 -6.04
N THR A 175 -2.66 10.69 -6.59
CA THR A 175 -3.52 9.81 -7.40
C THR A 175 -3.88 10.31 -8.80
N LEU A 176 -3.47 11.52 -9.18
CA LEU A 176 -3.87 12.14 -10.46
C LEU A 176 -2.93 11.74 -11.60
N ARG A 177 -3.48 11.22 -12.70
CA ARG A 177 -2.77 11.08 -13.98
C ARG A 177 -3.08 12.27 -14.91
N PRO A 178 -2.19 12.61 -15.86
CA PRO A 178 -2.48 13.62 -16.87
C PRO A 178 -3.80 13.30 -17.59
N GLY A 179 -4.76 14.23 -17.56
CA GLY A 179 -6.08 14.10 -18.21
C GLY A 179 -7.25 13.78 -17.27
N ASP A 180 -7.02 13.52 -15.99
CA ASP A 180 -8.10 13.24 -15.04
C ASP A 180 -8.88 14.52 -14.67
N THR A 181 -10.21 14.50 -14.82
CA THR A 181 -11.11 15.53 -14.29
C THR A 181 -11.36 15.34 -12.80
N ILE A 182 -10.94 16.29 -11.98
CA ILE A 182 -11.19 16.29 -10.53
C ILE A 182 -12.63 16.76 -10.28
N SER A 183 -13.49 15.87 -9.79
CA SER A 183 -14.83 16.27 -9.34
C SER A 183 -14.72 17.11 -8.06
N ARG A 184 -15.71 17.98 -7.77
CA ARG A 184 -15.79 18.68 -6.48
C ARG A 184 -15.78 17.74 -5.26
N HIS A 185 -16.16 16.49 -5.48
CA HIS A 185 -16.20 15.44 -4.48
C HIS A 185 -14.89 14.65 -4.40
N GLY A 186 -13.85 15.11 -5.10
CA GLY A 186 -12.58 14.40 -5.26
C GLY A 186 -12.68 13.27 -6.27
N SER A 187 -11.56 12.58 -6.48
CA SER A 187 -11.47 11.40 -7.34
C SER A 187 -10.37 10.48 -6.83
N TYR A 188 -10.59 9.19 -6.94
CA TYR A 188 -9.64 8.16 -6.54
C TYR A 188 -9.76 6.94 -7.44
N ARG A 189 -8.65 6.24 -7.59
CA ARG A 189 -8.55 5.01 -8.40
C ARG A 189 -7.84 3.94 -7.59
N GLY A 190 -8.50 2.82 -7.41
CA GLY A 190 -7.86 1.61 -6.96
C GLY A 190 -6.96 1.06 -8.06
N ILE A 191 -5.67 0.89 -7.77
CA ILE A 191 -4.67 0.37 -8.70
C ILE A 191 -3.88 -0.73 -8.00
N VAL A 192 -3.71 -1.88 -8.63
CA VAL A 192 -2.85 -2.94 -8.10
C VAL A 192 -1.39 -2.54 -8.31
N ASN A 193 -0.80 -1.78 -7.41
CA ASN A 193 0.62 -1.43 -7.49
C ASN A 193 1.51 -2.65 -7.26
N ARG A 194 1.11 -3.53 -6.32
CA ARG A 194 1.86 -4.73 -5.91
C ARG A 194 0.92 -5.87 -5.52
N MET A 195 1.23 -7.07 -6.01
CA MET A 195 0.48 -8.30 -5.75
C MET A 195 1.44 -9.50 -5.89
N ARG A 196 2.35 -9.62 -4.93
CA ARG A 196 3.49 -10.53 -5.04
C ARG A 196 4.02 -11.00 -3.70
N LEU A 197 4.75 -12.11 -3.71
CA LEU A 197 5.59 -12.51 -2.58
C LEU A 197 6.97 -11.92 -2.78
N ALA A 198 7.58 -11.43 -1.71
CA ALA A 198 8.96 -10.96 -1.72
C ALA A 198 9.69 -11.54 -0.52
N ARG A 199 10.92 -12.00 -0.74
CA ARG A 199 11.81 -12.32 0.37
C ARG A 199 12.49 -11.07 0.90
N PHE A 200 12.81 -11.04 2.18
CA PHE A 200 13.57 -9.95 2.78
C PHE A 200 14.68 -10.45 3.68
N LYS A 201 15.73 -9.63 3.80
CA LYS A 201 16.87 -9.92 4.68
C LYS A 201 16.61 -9.29 6.03
N ARG A 202 16.34 -10.12 7.03
CA ARG A 202 16.02 -9.67 8.39
C ARG A 202 17.08 -8.74 8.98
N ASP A 203 18.35 -9.09 8.87
CA ASP A 203 19.44 -8.26 9.39
C ASP A 203 19.48 -6.86 8.77
N ILE A 204 19.15 -6.74 7.48
CA ILE A 204 19.07 -5.44 6.79
C ILE A 204 17.84 -4.67 7.25
N TYR A 205 16.72 -5.35 7.45
CA TYR A 205 15.48 -4.74 7.96
C TYR A 205 15.68 -4.21 9.39
N ASP A 206 16.27 -5.01 10.26
CA ASP A 206 16.53 -4.65 11.66
C ASP A 206 17.52 -3.48 11.71
N PHE A 207 18.60 -3.50 10.91
CA PHE A 207 19.52 -2.37 10.80
C PHE A 207 18.87 -1.10 10.26
N TRP A 208 17.90 -1.21 9.34
CA TRP A 208 17.14 -0.05 8.86
C TRP A 208 16.21 0.52 9.93
N LEU A 209 15.66 -0.30 10.83
CA LEU A 209 14.86 0.19 11.96
C LEU A 209 15.69 0.92 13.02
N ASP A 210 16.94 0.51 13.22
CA ASP A 210 17.85 1.10 14.20
C ASP A 210 18.39 2.49 13.81
N MET A 211 18.34 2.83 12.51
CA MET A 211 18.94 4.04 11.92
C MET A 211 17.97 5.22 11.83
#